data_AF-A0A922WQQ6-F1
#
_entry.id   AF-A0A922WQQ6-F1
#
_cell.length_a   1.000
_cell.length_b   1.000
_cell.length_c   1.000
_cell.angle_alpha   90.00
_cell.angle_beta   90.00
_cell.angle_gamma   90.00
#
_symmetry.space_group_name_H-M   'P 1'
#
loop_
_entity.id
_entity.type
_entity.pdbx_description
1 polymer ?
#
loop_
_entity_poly.entity_id
_entity_poly.type
_entity_poly.pdbx_seq_one_letter_code
_entity_poly.pdbx_strand_id
1 'polypeptide(L)' 'MAIKDQPKPLMPHATATWLVDNTALSFEQIAEFCGLHILEVQAMADDLAGSKYTGRDPVHSGELTQGEIELGQNDPTYS' A
#
# COMPACT_ATOMS: atom_id res chain seq x y z
N MET A 1 13.69 -9.87 -15.07
CA MET A 1 13.06 -10.76 -14.06
C MET A 1 13.28 -10.10 -12.71
N ALA A 2 12.49 -9.08 -12.38
CA ALA A 2 12.63 -8.38 -11.11
C ALA A 2 11.75 -9.11 -10.09
N ILE A 3 12.44 -9.84 -9.20
CA ILE A 3 12.07 -10.22 -7.83
C ILE A 3 10.76 -9.61 -7.30
N LYS A 4 9.62 -10.23 -7.62
CA LYS A 4 8.29 -10.00 -7.01
C LYS A 4 8.09 -10.87 -5.76
N ASP A 5 9.08 -10.90 -4.87
CA ASP A 5 9.03 -11.68 -3.62
C ASP A 5 9.17 -10.76 -2.40
N GLN A 6 8.54 -9.57 -2.46
CA GLN A 6 8.31 -8.78 -1.26
C GLN A 6 7.28 -9.53 -0.40
N PRO A 7 7.55 -9.75 0.90
CA PRO A 7 6.61 -10.41 1.79
C PRO A 7 5.34 -9.57 1.86
N LYS A 8 4.22 -10.14 1.42
CA LYS A 8 2.92 -9.48 1.49
C LYS A 8 2.63 -9.13 2.95
N PRO A 9 2.11 -7.93 3.23
CA PRO A 9 1.77 -7.53 4.59
C PRO A 9 0.76 -8.52 5.21
N LEU A 10 0.90 -8.78 6.51
CA LEU A 10 0.03 -9.69 7.26
C LEU A 10 -1.44 -9.26 7.23
N MET A 11 -1.70 -7.96 7.11
CA MET A 11 -3.03 -7.37 7.00
C MET A 11 -3.12 -6.47 5.76
N PRO A 12 -3.27 -7.05 4.56
CA PRO A 12 -3.16 -6.31 3.31
C PRO A 12 -4.17 -5.16 3.19
N HIS A 13 -5.42 -5.34 3.63
CA HIS A 13 -6.41 -4.26 3.63
C HIS A 13 -6.04 -3.13 4.60
N ALA A 14 -5.57 -3.45 5.81
CA ALA A 14 -5.20 -2.42 6.79
C ALA A 14 -3.94 -1.65 6.36
N THR A 15 -2.98 -2.34 5.77
CA THR A 15 -1.77 -1.72 5.20
C THR A 15 -2.10 -0.90 3.97
N ALA A 16 -2.97 -1.38 3.07
CA ALA A 16 -3.41 -0.62 1.90
C ALA A 16 -4.13 0.67 2.30
N THR A 17 -5.07 0.62 3.25
CA THR A 17 -5.73 1.83 3.78
C THR A 17 -4.71 2.81 4.34
N TRP A 18 -3.74 2.32 5.15
CA TRP A 18 -2.70 3.20 5.68
C TRP A 18 -1.87 3.85 4.56
N LEU A 19 -1.44 3.08 3.55
CA LEU A 19 -0.65 3.60 2.43
C LEU A 19 -1.42 4.62 1.60
N VAL A 20 -2.71 4.39 1.35
CA VAL A 20 -3.58 5.32 0.62
C VAL A 20 -3.70 6.67 1.34
N ASP A 21 -3.84 6.65 2.68
CA ASP A 21 -4.01 7.87 3.48
C ASP A 21 -2.69 8.57 3.85
N ASN A 22 -1.59 7.83 4.00
CA ASN A 22 -0.33 8.34 4.57
C ASN A 22 0.81 8.48 3.55
N THR A 23 0.62 8.02 2.31
CA THR A 23 1.64 8.09 1.26
C THR A 23 1.05 8.62 -0.05
N ALA A 24 1.90 9.09 -0.94
CA ALA A 24 1.52 9.52 -2.30
C ALA A 24 1.71 8.40 -3.34
N LEU A 25 1.72 7.13 -2.91
CA LEU A 25 1.84 5.98 -3.82
C LEU A 25 0.61 5.86 -4.73
N SER A 26 0.82 5.35 -5.94
CA SER A 26 -0.29 5.07 -6.85
C SER A 26 -1.09 3.84 -6.42
N PHE A 27 -2.37 3.79 -6.79
CA PHE A 27 -3.24 2.65 -6.46
C PHE A 27 -2.72 1.32 -7.02
N GLU A 28 -2.01 1.35 -8.16
CA GLU A 28 -1.38 0.18 -8.76
C GLU A 28 -0.24 -0.36 -7.88
N GLN A 29 0.62 0.53 -7.37
CA GLN A 29 1.72 0.16 -6.46
C GLN A 29 1.19 -0.45 -5.17
N ILE A 30 0.17 0.18 -4.56
CA ILE A 30 -0.44 -0.32 -3.34
C ILE A 30 -1.13 -1.67 -3.58
N ALA A 31 -1.81 -1.83 -4.72
CA ALA A 31 -2.43 -3.08 -5.12
C ALA A 31 -1.40 -4.20 -5.32
N GLU A 32 -0.29 -3.93 -6.01
CA GLU A 32 0.78 -4.92 -6.19
C GLU A 32 1.44 -5.30 -4.87
N PHE A 33 1.79 -4.31 -4.02
CA PHE A 33 2.43 -4.54 -2.73
C PHE A 33 1.54 -5.34 -1.75
N CYS A 34 0.28 -4.92 -1.60
CA CYS A 34 -0.67 -5.59 -0.72
C CYS A 34 -1.27 -6.87 -1.36
N GLY A 35 -1.03 -7.12 -2.64
CA GLY A 35 -1.62 -8.24 -3.39
C GLY A 35 -3.15 -8.12 -3.51
N LEU A 36 -3.67 -6.90 -3.57
CA LEU A 36 -5.09 -6.58 -3.69
C LEU A 36 -5.44 -6.19 -5.12
N HIS A 37 -6.72 -6.23 -5.47
CA HIS A 37 -7.15 -5.69 -6.75
C HIS A 37 -7.20 -4.16 -6.69
N ILE A 38 -6.79 -3.47 -7.77
CA ILE A 38 -6.80 -1.99 -7.83
C ILE A 38 -8.15 -1.37 -7.45
N LEU A 39 -9.27 -2.03 -7.82
CA LEU A 39 -10.62 -1.60 -7.47
C LEU A 39 -10.89 -1.62 -5.96
N GLU A 40 -10.27 -2.55 -5.21
CA GLU A 40 -10.37 -2.57 -3.74
C GLU A 40 -9.63 -1.38 -3.14
N VAL A 41 -8.43 -1.07 -3.64
CA VAL A 41 -7.64 0.08 -3.19
C VAL A 41 -8.35 1.40 -3.52
N GLN A 42 -8.93 1.52 -4.72
CA GLN A 42 -9.74 2.68 -5.10
C GLN A 42 -10.98 2.81 -4.19
N ALA A 43 -11.62 1.70 -3.84
CA ALA A 43 -12.75 1.71 -2.91
C ALA A 43 -12.34 2.14 -1.50
N MET A 44 -11.10 1.88 -1.05
CA MET A 44 -10.57 2.37 0.22
C MET A 44 -10.31 3.88 0.20
N ALA A 45 -9.83 4.40 -0.93
CA ALA A 45 -9.61 5.84 -1.15
C ALA A 45 -10.92 6.63 -1.29
N ASP A 46 -12.00 5.97 -1.72
CA ASP A 46 -13.33 6.57 -1.76
C ASP A 46 -13.86 6.72 -0.32
N ASP A 47 -14.03 7.98 0.12
CA ASP A 47 -14.33 8.43 1.49
C ASP A 47 -15.53 7.72 2.17
N LEU A 48 -16.37 7.03 1.39
CA LEU A 48 -17.45 6.17 1.84
C LEU A 48 -16.99 4.90 2.59
N ALA A 49 -15.75 4.44 2.42
CA ALA A 49 -15.22 3.22 3.05
C ALA A 49 -14.05 3.43 4.01
N GLY A 50 -13.34 4.58 3.93
CA GLY A 50 -12.13 4.86 4.71
C GLY A 50 -12.30 4.79 6.23
N SER A 51 -13.50 5.05 6.74
CA SER A 51 -13.80 4.96 8.18
C SER A 51 -13.94 3.52 8.73
N LYS A 52 -13.87 2.47 7.90
CA LYS A 52 -14.06 1.08 8.35
C LYS A 52 -12.78 0.36 8.77
N TYR A 53 -11.61 0.81 8.34
CA TYR A 53 -10.36 0.09 8.57
C TYR A 53 -9.40 0.92 9.42
N THR A 54 -8.96 0.38 10.55
CA THR A 54 -7.85 0.95 11.31
C THR A 54 -6.56 0.68 10.53
N GLY A 55 -6.09 1.68 9.80
CA GLY A 55 -4.84 1.58 9.03
C GLY A 55 -3.69 1.11 9.92
N ARG A 56 -2.97 0.09 9.48
CA ARG A 56 -1.79 -0.42 10.19
C ARG A 56 -0.55 0.11 9.49
N ASP A 57 0.25 0.88 10.22
CA ASP A 57 1.51 1.38 9.70
C ASP A 57 2.47 0.21 9.38
N PRO A 58 2.76 -0.06 8.10
CA PRO A 58 3.70 -1.09 7.70
C PRO A 58 5.14 -0.71 8.06
N VAL A 59 5.44 0.59 8.23
CA VAL A 59 6.77 1.08 8.59
C VAL A 59 7.11 0.75 10.04
N HIS A 60 6.22 1.10 10.98
CA HIS A 60 6.37 0.66 12.38
C HIS A 60 6.32 -0.87 12.54
N SER A 61 5.60 -1.56 11.66
CA SER A 61 5.50 -3.02 11.69
C SER A 61 6.73 -3.74 11.13
N GLY A 62 7.64 -3.01 10.48
CA GLY A 62 8.82 -3.57 9.82
C GLY A 62 8.51 -4.36 8.54
N GLU A 63 7.33 -4.14 7.94
CA GLU A 63 6.88 -4.78 6.70
C GLU A 63 7.28 -3.98 5.46
N LEU A 64 7.45 -2.66 5.60
CA LEU A 64 7.91 -1.74 4.57
C LEU A 64 8.86 -0.71 5.19
N THR A 65 9.84 -0.21 4.44
CA THR A 65 10.70 0.87 4.92
C THR A 65 10.27 2.22 4.36
N GLN A 66 10.56 3.30 5.09
CA GLN A 66 10.31 4.67 4.60
C GLN A 66 11.00 4.92 3.25
N GLY A 67 12.20 4.36 3.05
CA GLY A 67 12.93 4.49 1.79
C GLY A 67 12.20 3.84 0.61
N GLU A 68 11.55 2.69 0.80
CA GLU A 68 10.75 2.06 -0.25
C GLU A 68 9.51 2.88 -0.61
N ILE A 69 8.86 3.49 0.39
CA ILE A 69 7.76 4.43 0.16
C ILE A 69 8.26 5.63 -0.64
N GLU A 70 9.38 6.24 -0.25
CA GLU A 70 9.94 7.40 -0.94
C GLU A 70 10.34 7.08 -2.38
N LEU A 71 10.90 5.89 -2.63
CA LEU A 71 11.21 5.43 -3.98
C LEU A 71 9.93 5.27 -4.81
N GLY A 72 8.89 4.61 -4.26
CA GLY A 72 7.62 4.44 -4.95
C GLY A 72 6.88 5.75 -5.22
N GLN A 73 6.98 6.73 -4.32
CA GLN A 73 6.38 8.06 -4.51
C GLN A 73 7.09 8.86 -5.60
N ASN A 74 8.42 8.68 -5.74
CA ASN A 74 9.21 9.36 -6.77
C ASN A 74 9.20 8.61 -8.11
N ASP A 75 8.95 7.31 -8.10
CA ASP A 75 8.95 6.46 -9.29
C ASP A 75 7.66 5.62 -9.38
N PRO A 76 6.72 5.98 -10.27
CA PRO A 76 5.47 5.25 -10.44
C PRO A 76 5.63 3.86 -11.06
N THR A 77 6.82 3.51 -11.55
CA THR A 77 7.13 2.16 -12.08
C THR A 77 7.75 1.24 -11.04
N TYR A 78 8.01 1.75 -9.84
CA TYR A 78 8.51 1.00 -8.70
C TYR A 78 7.40 0.12 -8.13
N SER A 79 7.57 -1.20 -8.21
CA SER A 79 6.60 -2.24 -7.81
C SER A 79 7.25 -3.33 -6.97
#